data_AF-L7N308-F1
#
_entry.id   AF-L7N308-F1
#
_cell.length_a   1.000
_cell.length_b   1.000
_cell.length_c   1.000
_cell.angle_alpha   90.00
_cell.angle_beta   90.00
_cell.angle_gamma   90.00
#
_symmetry.space_group_name_H-M   'P 1'
#
loop_
_entity.id
_entity.type
_entity.pdbx_description
1 polymer ?
#
loop_
_entity_poly.entity_id
_entity_poly.type
_entity_poly.pdbx_seq_one_letter_code
_entity_poly.pdbx_strand_id
1 'polypeptide(L)'
;MKLLLICVLLGAAGESSCPMSVQVRLGEHNIALSEGTEQFINSAKVIRHPSYNSRTIDNDIMLIKLASPASLNSAVNTVALPSSCAAAGTSCLVSGWGNLSTTTCKLPEQVM
;
A
#
# COMPACT_ATOMS: atom_id res chain seq x y z
N MET A 1 -10.81 5.65 13.57
CA MET A 1 -9.52 5.52 12.84
C MET A 1 -9.87 5.31 11.38
N LYS A 2 -9.43 6.20 10.48
CA LYS A 2 -9.68 6.08 9.03
C LYS A 2 -8.48 5.32 8.46
N LEU A 3 -8.66 4.06 8.11
CA LEU A 3 -7.62 3.20 7.54
C LEU A 3 -7.40 3.61 6.08
N LEU A 4 -6.17 3.99 5.71
CA LEU A 4 -5.70 3.74 4.35
C LEU A 4 -5.30 2.26 4.30
N LEU A 5 -6.06 1.44 3.58
CA LEU A 5 -5.58 0.12 3.19
C LEU A 5 -4.49 0.33 2.14
N ILE A 6 -3.23 0.26 2.57
CA ILE A 6 -2.12 0.04 1.67
C ILE A 6 -1.86 -1.46 1.74
N CYS A 7 -2.32 -2.20 0.72
CA CYS A 7 -1.92 -3.60 0.58
C CYS A 7 -0.44 -3.61 0.26
N VAL A 8 0.39 -3.86 1.26
CA VAL A 8 1.82 -4.09 1.05
C VAL A 8 1.98 -5.60 1.04
N LEU A 9 2.31 -6.14 -0.14
CA LEU A 9 2.72 -7.54 -0.28
C LEU A 9 3.90 -7.79 0.65
N LEU A 10 3.76 -8.71 1.60
CA LEU A 10 4.85 -9.08 2.48
C LEU A 10 5.85 -9.96 1.70
N GLY A 11 6.92 -9.35 1.20
CA GLY A 11 8.11 -10.08 0.79
C GLY A 11 8.65 -10.87 1.99
N ALA A 12 8.74 -12.19 1.84
CA ALA A 12 9.17 -13.11 2.89
C ALA A 12 10.60 -12.78 3.36
N ALA A 13 10.72 -12.06 4.46
CA ALA A 13 11.90 -12.06 5.30
C ALA A 13 11.54 -12.82 6.58
N GLY A 14 12.24 -13.94 6.81
CA GLY A 14 12.05 -14.82 7.94
C GLY A 14 12.14 -14.10 9.29
N GLU A 15 11.54 -14.75 10.30
CA GLU A 15 11.50 -14.36 11.71
C GLU A 15 12.67 -13.48 12.14
N SER A 16 12.45 -12.18 12.17
CA SER A 16 13.30 -11.26 12.92
C SER A 16 12.55 -9.97 13.17
N SER A 17 12.56 -9.56 14.43
CA SER A 17 12.00 -8.33 14.99
C SER A 17 12.77 -7.09 14.51
N CYS A 18 13.05 -6.98 13.21
CA CYS A 18 13.55 -5.75 12.64
C CYS A 18 12.39 -4.74 12.68
N PRO A 19 12.55 -3.56 13.30
CA PRO A 19 11.52 -2.54 13.23
C PRO A 19 11.33 -2.15 11.76
N MET A 20 10.22 -2.60 11.18
CA MET A 20 9.82 -2.22 9.84
C MET A 20 9.48 -0.73 9.88
N SER A 21 10.43 0.11 9.46
CA SER A 21 10.19 1.53 9.24
C SER A 21 9.87 1.71 7.76
N VAL A 22 8.64 2.13 7.47
CA VAL A 22 8.16 2.37 6.11
C VAL A 22 7.82 3.85 5.98
N GLN A 23 8.32 4.50 4.94
CA GLN A 23 7.84 5.83 4.55
C GLN A 23 6.72 5.66 3.53
N VAL A 24 5.56 6.23 3.85
CA VAL A 24 4.38 6.23 2.99
C VAL A 24 4.38 7.50 2.16
N ARG A 25 4.31 7.36 0.83
CA ARG A 25 4.10 8.46 -0.13
C ARG A 25 2.63 8.48 -0.53
N LEU A 26 1.96 9.61 -0.36
CA LEU A 26 0.57 9.84 -0.73
C LEU A 26 0.48 10.98 -1.74
N GLY A 27 -0.56 11.00 -2.58
CA GLY A 27 -0.76 12.08 -3.57
C GLY A 27 0.28 12.06 -4.69
N GLU A 28 0.87 10.89 -4.90
CA GLU A 28 1.87 10.61 -5.92
C GLU A 28 1.19 10.25 -7.24
N HIS A 29 1.65 10.80 -8.35
CA HIS A 29 1.26 10.34 -9.68
C HIS A 29 2.48 9.95 -10.51
N ASN A 30 3.50 10.81 -10.60
CA ASN A 30 4.78 10.50 -11.22
C ASN A 30 5.93 10.44 -10.20
N ILE A 31 6.42 9.23 -9.89
CA ILE A 31 7.46 9.01 -8.87
C ILE A 31 8.81 9.66 -9.18
N ALA A 32 9.06 10.05 -10.44
CA ALA A 32 10.28 10.70 -10.89
C ALA A 32 10.21 12.23 -10.80
N LEU A 33 9.02 12.80 -10.57
CA LEU A 33 8.78 14.23 -10.50
C LEU A 33 8.26 14.63 -9.12
N SER A 34 8.28 15.93 -8.84
CA SER A 34 7.54 16.51 -7.72
C SER A 34 6.50 17.47 -8.31
N GLU A 35 5.24 17.08 -8.17
CA GLU A 35 4.03 17.71 -8.70
C GLU A 35 3.40 18.66 -7.67
N GLY A 36 3.83 18.58 -6.40
CA GLY A 36 3.41 19.47 -5.31
C GLY A 36 2.20 18.94 -4.52
N THR A 37 1.68 17.78 -4.88
CA THR A 37 0.58 17.09 -4.19
C THR A 37 1.08 16.04 -3.19
N GLU A 38 2.37 15.71 -3.22
CA GLU A 38 2.94 14.59 -2.49
C GLU A 38 3.03 14.86 -0.99
N GLN A 39 2.74 13.82 -0.21
CA GLN A 39 2.94 13.81 1.24
C GLN A 39 3.79 12.61 1.61
N PHE A 40 4.91 12.88 2.29
CA PHE A 40 5.86 11.87 2.76
C PHE A 40 5.70 11.70 4.27
N ILE A 41 5.15 10.56 4.71
CA ILE A 41 4.84 10.33 6.12
C ILE A 41 5.43 9.00 6.57
N ASN A 42 6.30 9.03 7.56
CA ASN A 42 6.86 7.81 8.15
C ASN A 42 5.79 7.02 8.91
N SER A 43 5.96 5.70 9.01
CA SER A 43 5.15 4.84 9.86
C SER A 43 5.48 5.06 11.34
N ALA A 44 4.47 5.27 12.18
CA ALA A 44 4.60 5.11 13.63
C ALA A 44 4.52 3.64 14.05
N LYS A 45 3.76 2.82 13.32
CA LYS A 45 3.64 1.39 13.61
C LYS A 45 3.27 0.61 12.35
N VAL A 46 3.88 -0.56 12.19
CA VAL A 46 3.47 -1.58 11.23
C VAL A 46 2.85 -2.74 12.01
N ILE A 47 1.63 -3.11 11.67
CA ILE A 47 0.82 -4.11 12.38
C ILE A 47 0.48 -5.22 11.38
N ARG A 48 1.23 -6.32 11.43
CA ARG A 48 0.97 -7.51 10.60
C ARG A 48 -0.26 -8.26 11.09
N HIS A 49 -0.96 -8.95 10.19
CA HIS A 49 -2.02 -9.87 10.61
C HIS A 49 -1.44 -10.93 11.55
N PRO A 50 -2.05 -11.17 12.73
CA PRO A 50 -1.49 -12.08 13.74
C PRO A 50 -1.40 -13.53 13.26
N SER A 51 -2.23 -13.91 12.30
CA SER A 51 -2.26 -15.25 11.69
C SER A 51 -1.64 -15.30 10.29
N TYR A 52 -0.80 -14.33 9.91
CA TYR A 52 -0.08 -14.38 8.63
C TYR A 52 0.80 -15.63 8.57
N ASN A 53 0.67 -16.40 7.48
CA ASN A 53 1.45 -17.60 7.25
C ASN A 53 2.34 -17.43 6.03
N SER A 54 3.66 -17.33 6.24
CA SER A 54 4.63 -17.13 5.15
C SER A 54 4.80 -18.33 4.22
N ARG A 55 4.29 -19.52 4.58
CA ARG A 55 4.34 -20.71 3.73
C ARG A 55 3.14 -20.80 2.78
N THR A 56 1.96 -20.43 3.25
CA THR A 56 0.70 -20.50 2.47
C THR A 56 0.28 -19.16 1.89
N ILE A 57 0.86 -18.06 2.38
CA ILE A 57 0.45 -16.67 2.08
C ILE A 57 -0.96 -16.36 2.59
N ASP A 58 -1.49 -17.17 3.50
CA ASP A 58 -2.77 -16.89 4.15
C ASP A 58 -2.65 -15.64 5.04
N ASN A 59 -3.71 -14.83 4.99
CA ASN A 59 -3.81 -13.56 5.71
C ASN A 59 -2.72 -12.55 5.36
N ASP A 60 -2.37 -12.44 4.07
CA ASP A 60 -1.46 -11.42 3.54
C ASP A 60 -2.08 -10.01 3.59
N ILE A 61 -2.19 -9.48 4.80
CA ILE A 61 -2.69 -8.14 5.08
C ILE A 61 -1.93 -7.54 6.27
N MET A 62 -1.69 -6.24 6.21
CA MET A 62 -1.14 -5.49 7.34
C MET A 62 -1.67 -4.06 7.38
N LEU A 63 -1.60 -3.44 8.56
CA LEU A 63 -1.97 -2.05 8.78
C LEU A 63 -0.74 -1.22 9.06
N ILE A 64 -0.66 -0.03 8.47
CA ILE A 64 0.37 0.97 8.76
C ILE A 64 -0.30 2.15 9.46
N LYS A 65 0.12 2.42 10.69
CA LYS A 65 -0.24 3.66 11.40
C LYS A 65 0.76 4.74 11.01
N LEU A 66 0.29 5.81 10.38
CA LEU A 66 1.11 6.98 10.06
C LEU A 66 1.57 7.71 11.33
N ALA A 67 2.79 8.26 11.30
CA ALA A 67 3.35 9.05 12.41
C ALA A 67 2.64 10.40 12.59
N SER A 68 2.17 10.98 11.50
CA SER A 68 1.27 12.14 11.49
C SER A 68 0.03 11.83 10.64
N PRO A 69 -1.12 12.45 10.93
CA PRO A 69 -2.28 12.33 10.07
C PRO A 69 -1.99 12.94 8.69
N ALA A 70 -2.43 12.26 7.63
CA ALA A 70 -2.37 12.80 6.27
C ALA A 70 -3.40 13.92 6.05
N SER A 71 -3.04 14.91 5.25
CA SER A 71 -3.94 15.99 4.84
C SER A 71 -4.76 15.52 3.65
N LEU A 72 -6.07 15.32 3.86
CA LEU A 72 -6.96 14.90 2.78
C LEU A 72 -7.26 16.07 1.84
N ASN A 73 -7.21 15.82 0.54
CA ASN A 73 -7.45 16.79 -0.52
C ASN A 73 -7.86 16.06 -1.82
N SER A 74 -7.80 16.74 -2.97
CA SER A 74 -8.14 16.15 -4.27
C SER A 74 -7.20 15.03 -4.72
N ALA A 75 -5.95 15.02 -4.26
CA ALA A 75 -4.94 14.01 -4.59
C ALA A 75 -4.80 12.91 -3.51
N VAL A 76 -5.20 13.19 -2.27
CA VAL A 76 -5.13 12.25 -1.14
C VAL A 76 -6.51 12.05 -0.54
N ASN A 77 -7.08 10.87 -0.73
CA ASN A 77 -8.40 10.54 -0.20
C ASN A 77 -8.45 9.10 0.37
N THR A 78 -9.49 8.79 1.13
CA THR A 78 -9.70 7.47 1.73
C THR A 78 -10.56 6.59 0.84
N VAL A 79 -10.29 5.28 0.85
CA VAL A 79 -11.18 4.27 0.24
C VAL A 79 -12.17 3.75 1.28
N ALA A 80 -13.40 3.47 0.86
CA ALA A 80 -14.41 2.87 1.71
C ALA A 80 -14.09 1.39 1.99
N LEU A 81 -14.31 0.95 3.23
CA LEU A 81 -14.21 -0.46 3.57
C LEU A 81 -15.43 -1.22 3.01
N PRO A 82 -15.23 -2.41 2.42
CA PRO A 82 -16.35 -3.21 1.96
C PRO A 82 -17.20 -3.68 3.14
N SER A 83 -18.53 -3.64 2.97
CA SER A 83 -19.50 -4.20 3.93
C SER A 83 -19.92 -5.63 3.60
N SER A 84 -19.57 -6.11 2.40
CA SER A 84 -19.92 -7.44 1.89
C SER A 84 -18.90 -7.89 0.86
N CYS A 85 -18.88 -9.19 0.58
CA CYS A 85 -18.03 -9.76 -0.47
C CYS A 85 -18.47 -9.28 -1.86
N ALA A 86 -17.51 -9.07 -2.76
CA ALA A 86 -17.79 -8.83 -4.17
C ALA A 86 -18.31 -10.12 -4.82
N ALA A 87 -19.28 -10.00 -5.73
CA ALA A 87 -19.78 -11.14 -6.49
C ALA A 87 -18.76 -11.58 -7.55
N ALA A 88 -18.76 -12.86 -7.90
CA ALA A 88 -17.94 -13.36 -8.98
C ALA A 88 -18.28 -12.63 -10.30
N GLY A 89 -17.26 -12.27 -11.07
CA GLY A 89 -17.43 -11.49 -12.31
C GLY A 89 -17.56 -9.98 -12.11
N THR A 90 -17.47 -9.47 -10.87
CA THR A 90 -17.41 -8.02 -10.63
C THR A 90 -16.11 -7.46 -11.18
N SER A 91 -16.21 -6.42 -12.03
CA SER A 91 -15.03 -5.67 -12.50
C SER A 91 -14.43 -4.85 -11.37
N CYS A 92 -13.12 -4.96 -11.18
CA CYS A 92 -12.36 -4.22 -10.17
C CYS A 92 -11.33 -3.32 -10.85
N LEU A 93 -11.08 -2.15 -10.25
CA LEU A 93 -9.96 -1.29 -10.64
C LEU A 93 -8.73 -1.66 -9.81
N VAL A 94 -7.59 -1.85 -10.48
CA VAL A 94 -6.29 -2.07 -9.85
C VAL A 94 -5.33 -1.04 -10.41
N SER A 95 -4.59 -0.39 -9.53
CA SER A 95 -3.65 0.70 -9.88
C SER A 95 -2.33 0.50 -9.16
N GLY A 96 -1.24 0.96 -9.76
CA GLY A 96 0.07 1.01 -9.09
C GLY A 96 1.25 1.28 -10.02
N TRP A 97 2.42 1.43 -9.43
CA TRP A 97 3.71 1.58 -10.12
C TRP A 97 4.45 0.24 -10.27
N GLY A 98 3.69 -0.86 -10.35
CA GLY A 98 4.25 -2.19 -10.52
C GLY A 98 4.89 -2.38 -11.90
N ASN A 99 5.76 -3.37 -12.04
CA ASN A 99 6.42 -3.67 -13.31
C ASN A 99 5.40 -3.99 -14.42
N LEU A 100 5.54 -3.32 -15.57
CA LEU A 100 4.66 -3.51 -16.73
C LEU A 100 5.10 -4.63 -17.66
N SER A 101 6.32 -5.15 -17.47
CA SER A 101 6.94 -6.14 -18.33
C SER A 101 7.22 -7.44 -17.58
N THR A 102 6.96 -8.56 -18.23
CA THR A 102 7.38 -9.89 -17.74
C THR A 102 8.87 -10.16 -17.93
N THR A 103 9.59 -9.28 -18.67
CA THR A 103 10.96 -9.55 -19.16
C THR A 103 11.96 -8.49 -18.73
N THR A 104 11.52 -7.29 -18.36
CA THR A 104 12.40 -6.19 -17.93
C THR A 104 12.03 -5.73 -16.53
N CYS A 105 13.00 -5.35 -15.70
CA CYS A 105 12.78 -4.82 -14.36
C CYS A 105 12.63 -3.29 -14.37
N LYS A 106 11.87 -2.74 -15.32
CA LYS A 106 11.60 -1.29 -15.38
C LYS A 106 10.24 -1.00 -14.77
N LEU A 107 10.23 -0.20 -13.72
CA LEU A 107 8.99 0.30 -13.12
C LEU A 107 8.49 1.50 -13.93
N PRO A 108 7.17 1.63 -14.12
CA PRO A 108 6.59 2.83 -14.70
C PRO A 108 6.81 4.00 -13.75
N GLU A 109 7.01 5.18 -14.33
CA GLU A 109 7.14 6.42 -13.57
C GLU A 109 5.76 6.91 -13.10
N GLN A 110 4.71 6.62 -13.87
CA GLN A 110 3.35 7.01 -13.56
C GLN A 110 2.51 5.84 -13.05
N VAL A 111 1.56 6.13 -12.15
CA VAL A 111 0.55 5.15 -11.75
C VAL A 111 -0.39 4.87 -12.91
N MET A 112 -0.61 3.58 -13.19
CA MET A 112 -1.66 3.12 -14.12
C MET A 112 -3.04 3.14 -13.47
#